data_AF-A0A7S0TQQ0-F1
#
_entry.id   AF-A0A7S0TQQ0-F1
#
_cell.length_a   1.000
_cell.length_b   1.000
_cell.length_c   1.000
_cell.angle_alpha   90.00
_cell.angle_beta   90.00
_cell.angle_gamma   90.00
#
_symmetry.space_group_name_H-M   'P 1'
#
loop_
_entity.id
_entity.type
_entity.pdbx_description
1 polymer ?
#
loop_
_entity_poly.entity_id
_entity_poly.type
_entity_poly.pdbx_seq_one_letter_code
_entity_poly.pdbx_strand_id
1 'polypeptide(L)'
;LIHHHERSATAWIEDPVQLLVLKKKDYDKRIKPLHVYSEQARVREFSVLSAFSGWTEEKLNALSIVTRDKRFSIGETVCKEGEDTLSGHFMMTLRRGTLEKWKEM
;
A
#
# COMPACT_ATOMS: atom_id res chain seq x y z
N LEU A 1 -1.80 -7.69 -22.16
CA LEU A 1 -0.79 -8.58 -22.78
C LEU A 1 0.36 -8.78 -21.80
N ILE A 2 0.81 -10.02 -21.59
CA ILE A 2 2.03 -10.30 -20.82
C ILE A 2 3.19 -10.20 -21.81
N HIS A 3 3.95 -9.12 -21.77
CA HIS A 3 5.20 -9.03 -22.52
C HIS A 3 6.21 -9.98 -21.86
N HIS A 4 6.50 -11.09 -22.54
CA HIS A 4 7.68 -11.89 -22.25
C HIS A 4 8.87 -11.13 -22.81
N HIS A 5 9.62 -10.46 -21.92
CA HIS A 5 10.91 -9.93 -22.29
C HIS A 5 11.90 -11.08 -22.36
N GLU A 6 12.58 -11.22 -23.50
CA GLU A 6 13.72 -12.10 -23.61
C GLU A 6 14.81 -11.67 -22.61
N ARG A 7 15.56 -12.64 -22.10
CA ARG A 7 16.66 -12.35 -21.19
C ARG A 7 17.74 -11.59 -21.98
N SER A 8 18.17 -10.46 -21.46
CA SER A 8 19.25 -9.65 -22.05
C SER A 8 20.64 -10.16 -21.70
N ALA A 9 20.77 -11.09 -20.76
CA ALA A 9 22.03 -11.63 -20.29
C ALA A 9 21.87 -13.06 -19.76
N THR A 10 22.97 -13.80 -19.77
CA THR A 10 23.10 -15.11 -19.14
C THR A 10 23.75 -14.95 -17.77
N ALA A 11 23.08 -15.45 -16.73
CA ALA A 11 23.67 -15.52 -15.40
C ALA A 11 24.31 -16.90 -15.21
N TRP A 12 25.58 -16.92 -14.80
CA TRP A 12 26.29 -18.13 -14.39
C TRP A 12 26.66 -18.04 -12.91
N ILE A 13 26.80 -19.20 -12.26
CA ILE A 13 27.12 -19.31 -10.84
C ILE A 13 28.48 -20.02 -10.75
N GLU A 14 29.48 -19.34 -10.19
CA GLU A 14 30.85 -19.88 -10.05
C GLU A 14 31.02 -20.66 -8.73
N ASP A 15 30.39 -20.19 -7.66
CA ASP A 15 30.42 -20.80 -6.33
C ASP A 15 29.02 -21.27 -5.89
N PRO A 16 28.90 -22.25 -4.98
CA PRO A 16 27.60 -22.64 -4.43
C PRO A 16 26.88 -21.45 -3.78
N VAL A 17 25.75 -21.03 -4.35
CA VAL A 17 24.89 -19.97 -3.81
C VAL A 17 23.47 -20.47 -3.58
N GLN A 18 22.78 -19.87 -2.62
CA GLN A 18 21.33 -20.03 -2.45
C GLN A 18 20.63 -18.79 -3.00
N LEU A 19 19.64 -19.00 -3.86
CA LEU A 19 18.85 -17.94 -4.47
C LEU A 19 17.39 -18.02 -4.02
N LEU A 20 16.86 -16.88 -3.58
CA LEU A 20 15.42 -16.70 -3.39
C LEU A 20 14.78 -16.29 -4.71
N VAL A 21 13.89 -17.13 -5.23
CA VAL A 21 13.26 -16.94 -6.54
C VAL A 21 11.78 -16.66 -6.39
N LEU A 22 11.32 -15.51 -6.86
CA LEU A 22 9.90 -15.19 -7.01
C LEU A 22 9.50 -15.30 -8.47
N LYS A 23 8.64 -16.27 -8.80
CA LYS A 23 8.12 -16.43 -10.15
C LYS A 23 7.10 -15.34 -10.46
N LYS A 24 7.11 -14.83 -11.69
CA LYS A 24 6.16 -13.80 -12.15
C LYS A 24 4.69 -14.21 -11.93
N LYS A 25 4.34 -15.47 -12.20
CA LYS A 25 2.99 -16.00 -11.95
C LYS A 25 2.57 -15.88 -10.48
N ASP A 26 3.49 -16.14 -9.55
CA ASP A 26 3.21 -16.06 -8.12
C ASP A 26 3.16 -14.60 -7.65
N TYR A 27 4.02 -13.74 -8.19
CA TYR A 27 3.93 -12.29 -7.98
C TYR A 27 2.58 -11.73 -8.45
N ASP A 28 2.18 -12.03 -9.69
CA ASP A 28 0.94 -11.52 -10.27
C ASP A 28 -0.30 -12.06 -9.54
N LYS A 29 -0.25 -13.29 -9.01
CA LYS A 29 -1.35 -13.90 -8.27
C LYS A 29 -1.43 -13.43 -6.82
N ARG A 30 -0.30 -13.20 -6.14
CA ARG A 30 -0.27 -12.99 -4.68
C ARG A 30 0.12 -11.57 -4.29
N ILE A 31 1.07 -10.95 -4.98
CA ILE A 31 1.63 -9.66 -4.59
C ILE A 31 0.91 -8.51 -5.28
N LYS A 32 0.72 -8.61 -6.60
CA LYS A 32 0.05 -7.57 -7.40
C LYS A 32 -1.35 -7.23 -6.87
N PRO A 33 -2.21 -8.19 -6.47
CA PRO A 33 -3.53 -7.86 -5.93
C PRO A 33 -3.46 -7.11 -4.59
N LEU A 34 -2.41 -7.27 -3.78
CA LEU A 34 -2.29 -6.58 -2.48
C LEU A 34 -2.29 -5.06 -2.64
N HIS A 35 -1.72 -4.54 -3.72
CA HIS A 35 -1.77 -3.10 -4.02
C HIS A 35 -3.21 -2.66 -4.32
N VAL A 36 -3.92 -3.40 -5.17
CA VAL A 36 -5.32 -3.14 -5.53
C VAL A 36 -6.23 -3.24 -4.30
N TYR A 37 -6.03 -4.23 -3.44
CA TYR A 37 -6.78 -4.36 -2.18
C TYR A 37 -6.53 -3.18 -1.25
N SER A 38 -5.31 -2.65 -1.17
CA SER A 38 -4.99 -1.48 -0.35
C SER A 38 -5.68 -0.21 -0.87
N GLU A 39 -5.71 -0.02 -2.18
CA GLU A 39 -6.42 1.10 -2.83
C GLU A 39 -7.94 1.01 -2.60
N GLN A 40 -8.55 -0.15 -2.87
CA GLN A 40 -9.98 -0.36 -2.65
C GLN A 40 -10.38 -0.23 -1.18
N ALA A 41 -9.53 -0.68 -0.24
CA ALA A 41 -9.77 -0.50 1.18
C ALA A 41 -9.80 0.99 1.56
N ARG A 42 -8.89 1.81 1.00
CA ARG A 42 -8.87 3.26 1.22
C ARG A 42 -10.11 3.95 0.64
N VAL A 43 -10.56 3.56 -0.54
CA VAL A 43 -11.80 4.09 -1.14
C VAL A 43 -13.02 3.81 -0.26
N ARG A 44 -13.14 2.59 0.27
CA ARG A 44 -14.22 2.24 1.20
C ARG A 44 -14.15 3.08 2.47
N GLU A 45 -12.96 3.29 3.02
CA GLU A 45 -12.80 4.14 4.19
C GLU A 45 -13.19 5.59 3.91
N PHE A 46 -12.79 6.16 2.78
CA PHE A 46 -13.17 7.52 2.44
C PHE A 46 -14.68 7.65 2.19
N SER A 47 -15.32 6.62 1.62
CA SER A 47 -16.77 6.65 1.35
C SER A 47 -17.64 6.75 2.59
N VAL A 48 -17.14 6.36 3.77
CA VAL A 48 -17.90 6.43 5.03
C VAL A 48 -17.62 7.70 5.83
N LEU A 49 -16.62 8.50 5.43
CA LEU A 49 -16.31 9.77 6.08
C LEU A 49 -17.27 10.85 5.58
N SER A 50 -17.92 11.55 6.51
CA SER A 50 -18.89 12.61 6.20
C SER A 50 -18.30 13.73 5.33
N ALA A 51 -17.00 14.00 5.47
CA ALA A 51 -16.24 14.95 4.66
C ALA A 51 -16.27 14.64 3.15
N PHE A 52 -16.52 13.39 2.76
CA PHE A 52 -16.57 12.96 1.35
C PHE A 52 -17.95 12.43 0.93
N SER A 53 -19.01 12.69 1.71
CA SER A 53 -20.37 12.20 1.44
C SER A 53 -20.95 12.55 0.05
N GLY A 54 -20.45 13.63 -0.58
CA GLY A 54 -20.84 14.04 -1.94
C GLY A 54 -19.85 13.67 -3.05
N TRP A 55 -18.81 12.89 -2.74
CA TRP A 55 -17.77 12.54 -3.72
C TRP A 55 -18.14 11.28 -4.49
N THR A 56 -17.85 11.29 -5.80
CA THR A 56 -18.00 10.11 -6.65
C THR A 56 -16.89 9.10 -6.37
N GLU A 57 -17.14 7.83 -6.70
CA GLU A 57 -16.15 6.76 -6.55
C GLU A 57 -14.84 7.07 -7.29
N GLU A 58 -14.91 7.72 -8.45
CA GLU A 58 -13.73 8.16 -9.22
C GLU A 58 -12.88 9.17 -8.45
N LYS A 59 -13.51 10.14 -7.76
CA LYS A 59 -12.79 11.12 -6.94
C LYS A 59 -12.17 10.45 -5.71
N LEU A 60 -12.87 9.51 -5.09
CA LEU A 60 -12.35 8.72 -3.97
C LEU A 60 -11.16 7.84 -4.41
N ASN A 61 -11.23 7.24 -5.60
CA ASN A 61 -10.13 6.50 -6.19
C ASN A 61 -8.91 7.40 -6.43
N ALA A 62 -9.10 8.58 -7.03
CA ALA A 62 -8.02 9.55 -7.23
C ALA A 62 -7.37 9.97 -5.90
N LEU A 63 -8.18 10.21 -4.86
CA LEU A 63 -7.71 10.51 -3.51
C LEU A 63 -6.90 9.34 -2.90
N SER A 64 -7.34 8.10 -3.13
CA SER A 64 -6.62 6.91 -2.64
C SER A 64 -5.23 6.77 -3.23
N ILE A 65 -5.03 7.18 -4.49
CA ILE A 65 -3.73 7.12 -5.17
C ILE A 65 -2.74 8.13 -4.58
N VAL A 66 -3.20 9.34 -4.23
CA VAL A 66 -2.32 10.41 -3.70
C VAL A 66 -2.11 10.34 -2.18
N THR A 67 -2.96 9.59 -1.47
CA THR A 67 -2.81 9.37 -0.03
C THR A 67 -1.68 8.36 0.24
N ARG A 68 -0.88 8.58 1.28
CA ARG A 68 0.20 7.67 1.69
C ARG A 68 -0.01 7.18 3.11
N ASP A 69 0.20 5.87 3.32
CA ASP A 69 0.18 5.29 4.66
C ASP A 69 1.45 5.70 5.42
N LYS A 70 1.28 6.25 6.62
CA LYS A 70 2.38 6.52 7.57
C LYS A 70 2.21 5.59 8.77
N ARG A 71 3.29 4.88 9.11
CA ARG A 71 3.33 4.00 10.29
C ARG A 71 3.90 4.77 11.46
N PHE A 72 3.30 4.58 12.62
CA PHE A 72 3.73 5.16 13.88
C PHE A 72 4.00 4.04 14.88
N SER A 73 5.07 4.18 15.65
CA SER A 73 5.42 3.26 16.72
C SER A 73 4.56 3.50 17.96
N ILE A 74 4.50 2.52 18.86
CA ILE A 74 3.83 2.70 20.16
C ILE A 74 4.54 3.84 20.91
N GLY A 75 3.76 4.82 21.38
CA GLY A 75 4.26 6.00 22.07
C GLY A 75 4.72 7.14 21.16
N GLU A 76 4.71 6.96 19.83
CA GLU A 76 5.02 8.04 18.89
C GLU A 76 3.87 9.06 18.82
N THR A 77 4.20 10.35 18.92
CA THR A 77 3.21 11.42 18.81
C THR A 77 2.84 11.63 17.35
N VAL A 78 1.57 11.48 17.03
CA VAL A 78 1.09 11.54 15.65
C VAL A 78 0.86 12.97 15.17
N CYS A 79 0.27 13.81 16.02
CA CYS A 79 0.12 15.26 15.83
C CYS A 79 0.36 15.95 17.17
N LYS A 80 0.97 17.13 17.16
CA LYS A 80 1.09 17.96 18.37
C LYS A 80 0.04 19.07 18.36
N GLU A 81 -0.49 19.38 19.53
CA GLU A 81 -1.38 20.53 19.70
C GLU A 81 -0.63 21.83 19.34
N GLY A 82 -1.28 22.70 18.58
CA GLY A 82 -0.71 23.96 18.11
C GLY A 82 0.27 23.85 16.94
N GLU A 83 0.47 22.65 16.38
CA GLU A 83 1.28 22.45 15.19
C GLU A 83 0.56 22.99 13.94
N ASP A 84 1.23 23.85 13.18
CA ASP A 84 0.65 24.46 11.99
C ASP A 84 0.62 23.45 10.83
N THR A 85 -0.56 22.94 10.53
CA THR A 85 -0.78 21.92 9.49
C THR A 85 -0.82 22.50 8.07
N LEU A 86 -0.58 23.80 7.89
CA LEU A 86 -0.70 24.51 6.61
C LEU A 86 0.26 24.02 5.49
N SER A 87 1.26 23.20 5.80
CA SER A 87 2.23 22.69 4.81
C SER A 87 1.86 21.35 4.15
N GLY A 88 0.71 20.75 4.48
CA GLY A 88 0.26 19.55 3.79
C GLY A 88 -1.05 19.01 4.31
N HIS A 89 -2.09 19.07 3.47
CA HIS A 89 -3.40 18.46 3.65
C HIS A 89 -3.32 17.12 4.39
N PHE A 90 -3.60 17.16 5.70
CA PHE A 90 -3.47 15.99 6.55
C PHE A 90 -4.86 15.38 6.77
N MET A 91 -5.30 14.57 5.80
CA MET A 91 -6.31 13.60 6.11
C MET A 91 -5.62 12.42 6.78
N MET A 92 -5.92 12.20 8.06
CA MET A 92 -5.42 11.06 8.79
C MET A 92 -6.55 10.14 9.22
N THR A 93 -6.53 8.93 8.68
CA THR A 93 -7.31 7.82 9.19
C THR A 93 -6.42 6.98 10.10
N LEU A 94 -6.67 7.07 11.41
CA LEU A 94 -5.95 6.24 12.38
C LEU A 94 -6.54 4.83 12.38
N ARG A 95 -5.77 3.87 11.89
CA ARG A 95 -6.10 2.45 12.00
C ARG A 95 -5.34 1.86 13.17
N ARG A 96 -6.04 1.17 14.07
CA ARG A 96 -5.36 0.26 15.00
C ARG A 96 -4.78 -0.88 14.18
N GLY A 97 -3.46 -1.02 14.16
CA GLY A 97 -2.80 -2.10 13.43
C GLY A 97 -3.32 -3.46 13.92
N THR A 98 -4.06 -4.17 13.07
CA THR A 98 -4.42 -5.57 13.33
C THR A 98 -3.18 -6.42 13.05
N LEU A 99 -2.40 -6.70 14.09
CA LEU A 99 -1.31 -7.68 14.08
C LEU A 99 -1.80 -9.12 13.78
N GLU A 100 -3.11 -9.35 13.70
CA GLU A 100 -3.69 -10.70 13.70
C GLU A 100 -3.65 -11.42 12.35
N LYS A 101 -3.59 -10.72 11.21
CA LYS A 101 -3.61 -11.39 9.89
C LYS A 101 -2.27 -11.97 9.42
N TRP A 102 -1.16 -11.68 10.11
CA TRP A 102 0.15 -12.23 9.76
C TRP A 102 0.47 -13.56 10.44
N LYS A 103 -0.40 -14.05 11.33
CA LYS A 103 -0.25 -15.37 11.98
C LYS A 103 -0.89 -16.52 11.20
N GLU A 104 -1.68 -16.22 10.17
CA GLU A 104 -2.44 -17.22 9.39
C GLU A 104 -1.92 -17.42 7.96
N MET A 105 -0.80 -16.78 7.59
CA MET A 105 -0.10 -16.99 6.31
C MET A 105 1.24 -17.69 6.52
#